data_AF-T1ABK5-F1
#
_entry.id   AF-T1ABK5-F1
#
_cell.length_a   1.000
_cell.length_b   1.000
_cell.length_c   1.000
_cell.angle_alpha   90.00
_cell.angle_beta   90.00
_cell.angle_gamma   90.00
#
_symmetry.space_group_name_H-M   'P 1'
#
loop_
_entity.id
_entity.type
_entity.pdbx_description
1 polymer ?
#
loop_
_entity_poly.entity_id
_entity_poly.type
_entity_poly.pdbx_seq_one_letter_code
_entity_poly.pdbx_strand_id
1 'polypeptide(L)'
;MKSIDLFYQGDGIGEIAHIELDADATFAILKGRLVEKHGIAHDALLFLEDEDEPLDEAILIRDRATGKGLKVHIHRCRHVEVTVTFNGEMVERRFPPSATVARVKRWA
;
A
#
# COMPACT_ATOMS: atom_id res chain seq x y z
N MET A 1 -24.62 8.32 -2.21
CA MET A 1 -23.39 7.56 -2.54
C MET A 1 -22.56 7.46 -1.28
N LYS A 2 -22.04 6.27 -0.96
CA LYS A 2 -21.20 6.08 0.23
C LYS A 2 -19.75 6.24 -0.20
N SER A 3 -19.08 7.28 0.29
CA SER A 3 -17.64 7.43 0.10
C SER A 3 -16.88 6.57 1.10
N ILE A 4 -15.65 6.21 0.73
CA ILE A 4 -14.72 5.45 1.55
C ILE A 4 -13.43 6.26 1.65
N ASP A 5 -12.91 6.40 2.86
CA ASP A 5 -11.63 7.02 3.13
C ASP A 5 -10.47 6.11 2.70
N LEU A 6 -9.56 6.66 1.89
CA LEU A 6 -8.30 6.02 1.54
C LEU A 6 -7.13 6.90 1.97
N PHE A 7 -6.28 6.35 2.83
CA PHE A 7 -4.99 6.91 3.20
C PHE A 7 -3.93 6.24 2.36
N TYR A 8 -3.10 7.01 1.67
CA TYR A 8 -2.09 6.47 0.79
C TYR A 8 -0.72 7.11 0.97
N GLN A 9 0.30 6.32 0.68
CA GLN A 9 1.72 6.69 0.71
C GLN A 9 2.47 5.88 -0.35
N GLY A 10 3.71 6.26 -0.65
CA GLY A 10 4.46 5.55 -1.67
C GLY A 10 5.67 6.29 -2.20
N ASP A 11 6.22 5.76 -3.29
CA ASP A 11 7.34 6.36 -3.98
C ASP A 11 7.05 7.81 -4.41
N GLY A 12 7.91 8.75 -4.02
CA GLY A 12 7.76 10.18 -4.33
C GLY A 12 6.70 10.92 -3.48
N ILE A 13 6.04 10.25 -2.54
CA ILE A 13 5.03 10.86 -1.66
C ILE A 13 5.61 11.02 -0.26
N GLY A 14 5.98 12.25 0.11
CA GLY A 14 6.71 12.53 1.36
C GLY A 14 5.92 12.38 2.65
N GLU A 15 4.58 12.39 2.59
CA GLU A 15 3.68 12.29 3.75
C GLU A 15 2.48 11.41 3.41
N ILE A 16 1.81 10.86 4.44
CA ILE A 16 0.54 10.14 4.23
C ILE A 16 -0.49 11.13 3.70
N ALA A 17 -1.01 10.85 2.51
CA ALA A 17 -2.05 11.63 1.88
C ALA A 17 -3.40 10.92 1.98
N HIS A 18 -4.47 11.69 1.76
CA HIS A 18 -5.85 11.21 1.88
C HIS A 18 -6.64 11.52 0.61
N ILE A 19 -7.55 10.61 0.27
CA ILE A 19 -8.53 10.78 -0.80
C ILE A 19 -9.79 9.99 -0.46
N GLU A 20 -10.95 10.56 -0.78
CA GLU A 20 -12.22 9.83 -0.75
C GLU A 20 -12.57 9.32 -2.15
N LEU A 21 -13.01 8.07 -2.22
CA LEU A 21 -13.56 7.49 -3.44
C LEU A 21 -14.95 6.92 -3.19
N ASP A 22 -15.73 6.84 -4.27
CA ASP A 22 -17.00 6.13 -4.24
C ASP A 22 -16.76 4.65 -3.92
N ALA A 23 -17.66 4.06 -3.12
CA ALA A 23 -17.63 2.64 -2.77
C ALA A 23 -17.60 1.70 -3.98
N ASP A 24 -18.23 2.10 -5.09
CA ASP A 24 -18.33 1.33 -6.33
C ASP A 24 -17.23 1.71 -7.34
N ALA A 25 -16.28 2.58 -6.96
CA ALA A 25 -15.06 2.79 -7.74
C ALA A 25 -14.15 1.55 -7.65
N THR A 26 -13.30 1.35 -8.67
CA THR A 26 -12.25 0.33 -8.64
C THR A 26 -10.93 0.92 -8.16
N PHE A 27 -10.00 0.06 -7.74
CA PHE A 27 -8.64 0.48 -7.42
C PHE A 27 -7.85 0.99 -8.63
N ALA A 28 -8.24 0.62 -9.86
CA ALA A 28 -7.71 1.24 -11.09
C ALA A 28 -7.98 2.76 -11.12
N ILE A 29 -9.16 3.20 -10.67
CA ILE A 29 -9.48 4.63 -10.57
C ILE A 29 -8.58 5.31 -9.54
N LEU A 30 -8.33 4.67 -8.39
CA LEU A 30 -7.38 5.18 -7.40
C LEU A 30 -6.00 5.34 -8.03
N LYS A 31 -5.46 4.29 -8.65
CA LYS A 31 -4.13 4.30 -9.28
C LYS A 31 -4.00 5.41 -10.31
N GLY A 32 -4.98 5.56 -11.21
CA GLY A 32 -4.99 6.61 -12.22
C GLY A 32 -4.88 8.00 -11.60
N ARG A 33 -5.63 8.28 -10.53
CA ARG A 33 -5.56 9.56 -9.81
C ARG A 33 -4.19 9.77 -9.13
N LEU A 34 -3.60 8.71 -8.57
CA LEU A 34 -2.28 8.81 -7.91
C LEU A 34 -1.16 9.05 -8.94
N VAL A 35 -1.21 8.37 -10.08
CA VAL A 35 -0.29 8.57 -11.21
C VAL A 35 -0.38 10.00 -11.75
N GLU A 36 -1.60 10.49 -12.00
CA GLU A 36 -1.82 11.86 -12.49
C GLU A 36 -1.33 12.91 -11.47
N LYS A 37 -1.66 12.73 -10.20
CA LYS A 37 -1.35 13.71 -9.14
C LYS A 37 0.14 13.79 -8.82
N HIS A 38 0.83 12.65 -8.78
CA HIS A 38 2.20 12.55 -8.25
C HIS A 38 3.25 12.19 -9.31
N GLY A 39 2.86 11.98 -10.57
CA GLY A 39 3.78 11.58 -11.63
C GLY A 39 4.39 10.19 -11.43
N ILE A 40 3.68 9.31 -10.73
CA ILE A 40 4.13 7.94 -10.45
C ILE A 40 4.12 7.11 -11.74
N ALA A 41 5.05 6.17 -11.86
CA ALA A 41 5.12 5.30 -13.02
C ALA A 41 3.85 4.43 -13.17
N HIS A 42 3.38 4.23 -14.40
CA HIS A 42 2.12 3.52 -14.66
C HIS A 42 2.17 2.02 -14.32
N ASP A 43 3.37 1.45 -14.28
CA ASP A 43 3.65 0.08 -13.86
C ASP A 43 3.78 -0.08 -12.35
N ALA A 44 3.59 1.00 -11.56
CA ALA A 44 3.52 0.90 -10.10
C ALA A 44 2.38 -0.02 -9.67
N LEU A 45 2.55 -0.66 -8.52
CA LEU A 45 1.62 -1.60 -7.92
C LEU A 45 0.98 -0.97 -6.69
N LEU A 46 -0.26 -1.35 -6.40
CA LEU A 46 -0.96 -1.00 -5.17
C LEU A 46 -0.85 -2.16 -4.18
N PHE A 47 -0.68 -1.85 -2.90
CA PHE A 47 -0.64 -2.83 -1.82
C PHE A 47 -1.52 -2.33 -0.68
N LEU A 48 -2.29 -3.23 -0.05
CA LEU A 48 -2.92 -2.92 1.23
C LEU A 48 -1.91 -3.09 2.36
N GLU A 49 -2.12 -2.35 3.45
CA GLU A 49 -1.30 -2.47 4.67
C GLU A 49 -1.17 -3.95 5.08
N ASP A 50 0.08 -4.39 5.25
CA ASP A 50 0.44 -5.75 5.68
C ASP A 50 0.02 -6.92 4.75
N GLU A 51 -0.59 -6.69 3.58
CA GLU A 51 -0.81 -7.74 2.55
C GLU A 51 0.47 -8.03 1.75
N ASP A 52 0.72 -9.30 1.45
CA ASP A 52 1.95 -9.76 0.78
C ASP A 52 1.95 -9.54 -0.73
N GLU A 53 0.78 -9.65 -1.37
CA GLU A 53 0.65 -9.51 -2.81
C GLU A 53 0.09 -8.13 -3.18
N PRO A 54 0.46 -7.59 -4.34
CA PRO A 54 -0.18 -6.39 -4.85
C PRO A 54 -1.66 -6.66 -5.11
N LEU A 55 -2.45 -5.61 -4.93
CA LEU A 55 -3.88 -5.64 -5.11
C LEU A 55 -4.24 -5.73 -6.60
N ASP A 56 -5.24 -6.54 -6.92
CA ASP A 56 -5.91 -6.50 -8.22
C ASP A 56 -6.73 -5.20 -8.35
N GLU A 57 -6.37 -4.40 -9.36
CA GLU A 57 -6.94 -3.09 -9.62
C GLU A 57 -8.41 -3.13 -10.10
N ALA A 58 -8.91 -4.30 -10.52
CA ALA A 58 -10.29 -4.49 -10.93
C ALA A 58 -11.28 -4.61 -9.75
N ILE A 59 -10.77 -4.84 -8.52
CA ILE A 59 -11.58 -4.96 -7.32
C ILE A 59 -12.24 -3.61 -6.97
N LEU A 60 -13.48 -3.65 -6.46
CA LEU A 60 -14.18 -2.46 -5.97
C LEU A 60 -13.63 -2.03 -4.60
N ILE A 61 -13.57 -0.73 -4.33
CA ILE A 61 -13.08 -0.20 -3.04
C ILE A 61 -13.87 -0.81 -1.87
N ARG A 62 -15.20 -0.92 -1.99
CA ARG A 62 -16.07 -1.48 -0.94
C ARG A 62 -15.76 -2.92 -0.55
N ASP A 63 -15.20 -3.72 -1.46
CA ASP A 63 -14.95 -5.14 -1.24
C ASP A 63 -13.72 -5.37 -0.33
N ARG A 64 -12.88 -4.34 -0.16
CA ARG A 64 -11.74 -4.35 0.76
C ARG A 64 -11.92 -3.42 1.95
N ALA A 65 -12.87 -2.49 1.88
CA ALA A 65 -13.00 -1.44 2.87
C ALA A 65 -13.39 -1.95 4.25
N THR A 66 -12.79 -1.34 5.27
CA THR A 66 -13.15 -1.58 6.67
C THR A 66 -13.85 -0.35 7.25
N GLY A 67 -14.43 -0.48 8.44
CA GLY A 67 -15.03 0.67 9.15
C GLY A 67 -14.05 1.80 9.49
N LYS A 68 -12.74 1.63 9.24
CA LYS A 68 -11.68 2.61 9.49
C LYS A 68 -11.10 3.20 8.19
N GLY A 69 -11.72 2.92 7.05
CA GLY A 69 -11.16 3.22 5.73
C GLY A 69 -10.09 2.20 5.31
N LEU A 70 -9.29 2.59 4.32
CA LEU A 70 -8.23 1.79 3.73
C LEU A 70 -6.88 2.49 3.82
N LYS A 71 -5.83 1.71 4.00
CA LYS A 71 -4.45 2.17 3.90
C LYS A 71 -3.79 1.48 2.72
N VAL A 72 -3.33 2.29 1.76
CA VAL A 72 -2.82 1.82 0.47
C VAL A 72 -1.39 2.32 0.30
N HIS A 73 -0.49 1.44 -0.13
CA HIS A 73 0.86 1.81 -0.52
C HIS A 73 0.99 1.68 -2.04
N ILE A 74 1.51 2.70 -2.73
CA ILE A 74 1.82 2.64 -4.16
C ILE A 74 3.33 2.60 -4.38
N HIS A 75 3.83 1.56 -5.07
CA HIS A 75 5.27 1.42 -5.31
C HIS A 75 5.57 0.58 -6.56
N ARG A 76 6.70 0.85 -7.21
CA ARG A 76 7.19 0.04 -8.36
C ARG A 76 7.84 -1.30 -7.95
N CYS A 77 8.26 -1.40 -6.69
CA CYS A 77 8.94 -2.59 -6.18
C CYS A 77 7.91 -3.54 -5.57
N ARG A 78 7.99 -4.83 -5.92
CA ARG A 78 7.16 -5.87 -5.30
C ARG A 78 7.54 -6.13 -3.85
N HIS A 79 8.84 -6.07 -3.57
CA HIS A 79 9.38 -6.35 -2.25
C HIS A 79 10.54 -5.41 -1.95
N VAL A 80 10.75 -5.21 -0.65
CA VAL A 80 11.96 -4.67 -0.06
C VAL A 80 12.66 -5.78 0.72
N GLU A 81 13.98 -5.79 0.68
CA GLU A 81 14.79 -6.69 1.49
C GLU A 81 15.01 -6.05 2.87
N VAL A 82 14.69 -6.80 3.92
CA VAL A 82 14.81 -6.33 5.29
C VAL A 82 15.78 -7.22 6.04
N THR A 83 16.79 -6.58 6.62
CA THR A 83 17.77 -7.21 7.50
C THR A 83 17.54 -6.72 8.92
N VAL A 84 17.43 -7.66 9.87
CA VAL A 84 17.35 -7.36 11.31
C VAL A 84 18.59 -7.93 11.98
N THR A 85 19.30 -7.09 12.74
CA THR A 85 20.49 -7.47 13.50
C THR A 85 20.21 -7.36 14.98
N PHE A 86 20.39 -8.45 15.72
CA PHE A 86 20.20 -8.51 17.16
C PHE A 86 21.22 -9.46 17.80
N ASN A 87 21.88 -9.01 18.87
CA ASN A 87 22.88 -9.80 19.61
C ASN A 87 23.98 -10.45 18.72
N GLY A 88 24.40 -9.75 17.66
CA GLY A 88 25.40 -10.26 16.72
C GLY A 88 24.87 -11.27 15.69
N GLU A 89 23.61 -11.65 15.76
CA GLU A 89 22.92 -12.44 14.74
C GLU A 89 22.23 -11.54 13.73
N MET A 90 22.21 -11.99 12.47
CA MET A 90 21.57 -11.30 11.36
C MET A 90 20.56 -12.24 10.70
N VAL A 91 19.33 -11.76 10.54
CA VAL A 91 18.29 -12.46 9.79
C VAL A 91 17.78 -11.57 8.68
N GLU A 92 17.45 -12.19 7.54
CA GLU A 92 17.01 -11.50 6.33
C GLU A 92 15.68 -12.06 5.87
N ARG A 93 14.78 -11.17 5.44
CA ARG A 93 13.51 -11.54 4.81
C ARG A 93 13.01 -10.43 3.91
N ARG A 94 12.35 -10.83 2.83
CA ARG A 94 11.63 -9.91 1.94
C ARG A 94 10.24 -9.60 2.48
N PHE A 95 9.86 -8.34 2.38
CA PHE A 95 8.53 -7.84 2.75
C PHE A 95 7.96 -6.98 1.61
N PRO A 96 6.63 -6.90 1.45
CA PRO A 96 6.02 -5.90 0.57
C PRO A 96 6.35 -4.48 1.09
N PRO A 97 6.34 -3.46 0.21
CA PRO A 97 6.59 -2.07 0.62
C PRO A 97 5.51 -1.53 1.60
N SER A 98 4.35 -2.18 1.66
CA SER A 98 3.27 -1.87 2.62
C SER A 98 3.43 -2.52 4.00
N ALA A 99 4.46 -3.35 4.21
CA ALA A 99 4.67 -3.99 5.50
C ALA A 99 4.99 -2.96 6.58
N THR A 100 4.24 -3.01 7.68
CA THR A 100 4.52 -2.17 8.84
C THR A 100 5.79 -2.63 9.56
N VAL A 101 6.49 -1.70 10.21
CA VAL A 101 7.61 -2.04 11.11
C VAL A 101 7.14 -2.99 12.22
N ALA A 102 5.89 -2.85 12.68
CA ALA A 102 5.30 -3.77 13.64
C ALA A 102 5.22 -5.20 13.09
N ARG A 103 4.88 -5.39 11.81
CA ARG A 103 4.89 -6.71 11.14
C ARG A 103 6.30 -7.28 11.01
N VAL A 104 7.27 -6.46 10.63
CA VAL A 104 8.69 -6.87 10.58
C VAL A 104 9.16 -7.35 11.95
N LYS A 105 8.89 -6.58 13.02
CA LYS A 105 9.25 -6.94 14.40
C LYS A 105 8.50 -8.15 14.98
N ARG A 106 7.41 -8.61 14.36
CA ARG A 106 6.76 -9.86 14.76
C ARG A 106 7.44 -11.09 14.17
N TRP A 107 8.18 -10.91 13.07
CA TRP A 107 8.91 -11.99 12.42
C TRP A 107 10.29 -12.23 13.06
N ALA A 108 11.00 -11.17 13.42
CA ALA A 108 12.35 -11.21 14.00
C ALA A 108 12.37 -10.86 15.48
#